data_AF-A0A2V2EQL5-F1
#
_entry.id   AF-A0A2V2EQL5-F1
#
_cell.length_a   1.000
_cell.length_b   1.000
_cell.length_c   1.000
_cell.angle_alpha   90.00
_cell.angle_beta   90.00
_cell.angle_gamma   90.00
#
_symmetry.space_group_name_H-M   'P 1'
#
loop_
_entity.id
_entity.type
_entity.pdbx_description
1 polymer ?
#
loop_
_entity_poly.entity_id
_entity_poly.type
_entity_poly.pdbx_seq_one_letter_code
_entity_poly.pdbx_strand_id
1 'polypeptide(L)' 'MAEKIGWEDGAVVTEEDIIAALRPLVDEYFFGETAEKGNVLVYTLPDGRKFSLTAEKMQA' A
#
# COMPACT_ATOMS: atom_id res chain seq x y z
N MET A 1 -26.36 -6.86 -13.14
CA MET A 1 -25.45 -6.51 -14.25
C MET A 1 -24.46 -5.53 -13.66
N ALA A 2 -23.18 -5.88 -13.53
CA ALA A 2 -22.17 -4.97 -12.98
C ALA A 2 -21.95 -3.82 -13.98
N GLU A 3 -22.10 -2.57 -13.52
CA GLU A 3 -21.82 -1.38 -14.32
C GLU A 3 -20.36 -1.42 -14.76
N LYS A 4 -20.15 -1.55 -16.07
CA LYS A 4 -18.81 -1.50 -16.66
C LYS A 4 -18.40 -0.03 -16.75
N ILE A 5 -17.53 0.39 -15.85
CA ILE A 5 -16.85 1.68 -15.93
C ILE A 5 -15.95 1.61 -17.17
N GLY A 6 -16.14 2.54 -18.11
CA GLY A 6 -15.35 2.64 -19.34
C GLY A 6 -14.64 3.98 -19.39
N TRP A 7 -13.44 4.01 -19.98
CA TRP A 7 -12.74 5.25 -20.30
C TRP A 7 -13.47 6.00 -21.42
N GLU A 8 -13.25 7.32 -21.57
CA GLU A 8 -13.91 8.15 -22.59
C GLU A 8 -13.67 7.64 -24.04
N ASP A 9 -12.62 6.85 -24.25
CA ASP A 9 -12.27 6.21 -25.54
C ASP A 9 -13.01 4.88 -25.80
N GLY A 10 -13.89 4.44 -24.90
CA GLY A 10 -14.67 3.19 -25.04
C GLY A 10 -13.94 1.93 -24.59
N ALA A 11 -12.72 2.05 -24.06
CA ALA A 11 -12.00 0.96 -23.41
C ALA A 11 -12.65 0.60 -22.06
N VAL A 12 -12.83 -0.69 -21.79
CA VAL A 12 -13.31 -1.18 -20.50
C VAL A 12 -12.21 -0.99 -19.46
N VAL A 13 -12.52 -0.32 -18.35
CA VAL A 13 -11.58 -0.18 -17.22
C VAL A 13 -11.32 -1.56 -16.64
N THR A 14 -10.05 -1.98 -16.63
CA THR A 14 -9.62 -3.25 -16.02
C THR A 14 -9.08 -3.01 -14.61
N GLU A 15 -8.95 -4.09 -13.82
CA GLU A 15 -8.31 -4.03 -12.50
C GLU A 15 -6.86 -3.51 -12.61
N GLU A 16 -6.17 -3.83 -13.70
CA GLU A 16 -4.81 -3.38 -13.98
C GLU A 16 -4.74 -1.86 -14.19
N ASP A 17 -5.72 -1.27 -14.88
CA ASP A 17 -5.79 0.19 -15.08
C ASP A 17 -6.00 0.92 -13.74
N ILE A 18 -6.84 0.37 -12.87
CA ILE A 18 -7.11 0.93 -11.54
C ILE A 18 -5.82 0.87 -10.70
N ILE A 19 -5.13 -0.26 -10.70
CA ILE A 19 -3.86 -0.42 -9.97
C ILE A 19 -2.81 0.53 -10.54
N ALA A 20 -2.69 0.65 -11.86
CA ALA A 20 -1.73 1.56 -12.50
C ALA A 20 -2.00 3.03 -12.13
N ALA A 21 -3.26 3.44 -12.07
CA ALA A 21 -3.65 4.79 -11.65
C ALA A 21 -3.39 5.05 -10.16
N LEU A 22 -3.59 4.03 -9.30
CA LEU A 22 -3.34 4.14 -7.86
C LEU A 22 -1.86 4.01 -7.49
N ARG A 23 -1.05 3.34 -8.32
CA ARG A 23 0.37 3.10 -8.08
C ARG A 23 1.18 4.35 -7.68
N PRO A 24 1.10 5.51 -8.38
CA PRO A 24 1.82 6.70 -7.96
C PRO A 24 1.37 7.21 -6.57
N LEU A 25 0.09 7.10 -6.23
CA LEU A 25 -0.40 7.45 -4.88
C LEU A 25 0.10 6.44 -3.84
N VAL A 26 0.17 5.15 -4.18
CA VAL A 26 0.73 4.13 -3.28
C VAL A 26 2.22 4.40 -3.06
N ASP A 27 2.97 4.71 -4.11
CA ASP A 27 4.39 5.04 -3.99
C ASP A 27 4.61 6.35 -3.20
N GLU A 28 3.75 7.35 -3.36
CA GLU A 28 3.88 8.64 -2.66
C GLU A 28 3.47 8.57 -1.17
N TYR A 29 2.40 7.84 -0.84
CA TYR A 29 1.81 7.85 0.51
C TYR A 29 2.10 6.60 1.32
N PHE A 30 2.40 5.48 0.68
CA PHE A 30 2.61 4.19 1.34
C PHE A 30 4.05 3.71 1.30
N PHE A 31 4.92 4.25 0.43
CA PHE A 31 6.34 3.90 0.39
C PHE A 31 7.11 4.67 1.47
N GLY A 32 7.40 3.99 2.58
CA GLY A 32 8.00 4.57 3.77
C GLY A 32 9.36 3.99 4.12
N GLU A 33 9.92 4.48 5.22
CA GLU A 33 11.20 3.97 5.75
C GLU A 33 10.96 2.86 6.78
N THR A 34 11.68 1.75 6.64
CA THR A 34 11.74 0.68 7.65
C THR A 34 12.99 0.85 8.51
N ALA A 35 12.81 0.78 9.83
CA ALA A 35 13.90 0.76 10.79
C ALA A 35 13.72 -0.39 11.78
N GLU A 36 14.74 -1.23 11.91
CA GLU A 36 14.78 -2.29 12.92
C GLU A 36 15.36 -1.76 14.24
N LYS A 37 14.66 -2.04 15.34
CA LYS A 37 15.11 -1.74 16.71
C LYS A 37 14.97 -2.98 17.58
N GLY A 38 15.93 -3.90 17.46
CA GLY A 38 15.95 -5.14 18.23
C GLY A 38 14.81 -6.07 17.80
N ASN A 39 13.84 -6.30 18.68
CA ASN A 39 12.65 -7.11 18.38
C ASN A 39 11.46 -6.30 17.84
N VAL A 40 11.64 -5.01 17.56
CA VAL A 40 10.60 -4.13 17.03
C VAL A 40 11.00 -3.65 15.64
N LEU A 41 10.12 -3.86 14.66
CA LEU A 41 10.24 -3.28 13.33
C LEU A 41 9.35 -2.04 13.26
N VAL A 42 9.95 -0.89 13.02
CA VAL A 42 9.25 0.40 12.91
C VAL A 42 9.15 0.77 11.44
N TYR A 43 7.93 0.95 10.95
CA TYR A 43 7.65 1.46 9.62
C TYR A 43 7.14 2.89 9.71
N THR A 44 7.79 3.81 9.00
CA THR A 44 7.41 5.23 8.98
C THR A 44 6.89 5.58 7.59
N LEU A 45 5.61 5.94 7.51
CA LEU A 45 5.00 6.45 6.29
C LEU A 45 5.51 7.87 5.97
N PRO A 46 5.47 8.28 4.70
CA PRO A 46 5.75 9.65 4.25
C PRO A 46 4.91 10.73 4.95
N ASP A 47 3.67 10.40 5.34
CA ASP A 47 2.76 11.26 6.12
C ASP A 47 3.18 11.41 7.60
N GLY A 48 4.29 10.78 8.01
CA GLY A 48 4.82 10.82 9.37
C GLY A 48 4.17 9.82 10.34
N ARG A 49 3.15 9.07 9.90
CA ARG A 49 2.55 7.97 10.68
C ARG A 49 3.56 6.84 10.86
N LYS A 50 3.56 6.24 12.05
CA LYS A 50 4.48 5.16 12.42
C LYS A 50 3.70 3.92 12.81
N PHE A 51 4.08 2.80 12.24
CA PHE A 51 3.62 1.48 12.64
C PHE A 51 4.77 0.75 13.31
N SER A 52 4.50 0.06 14.40
CA SER A 52 5.49 -0.76 15.09
C SER A 52 4.99 -2.20 15.16
N LEU A 53 5.77 -3.11 14.61
CA LEU A 53 5.56 -4.55 14.69
C LEU A 53 6.53 -5.11 15.72
N THR A 54 6.01 -5.56 16.86
CA THR A 54 6.82 -6.23 17.88
C THR A 54 6.81 -7.72 17.60
N ALA A 55 7.98 -8.30 17.34
CA ALA A 55 8.13 -9.74 17.29
C ALA A 55 8.11 -10.29 18.73
N GLU A 56 7.05 -10.99 19.08
CA GLU A 56 6.98 -11.78 20.31
C GLU A 56 7.44 -13.21 20.01
N LYS A 57 8.24 -13.78 20.91
CA LYS A 57 8.57 -15.21 20.83
C LYS A 57 7.30 -16.00 21.10
N MET A 58 6.75 -16.64 20.07
CA MET A 58 5.79 -17.71 20.26
C MET A 58 6.54 -18.90 20.88
N GLN A 59 6.27 -19.20 22.14
CA GLN A 59 6.76 -20.42 22.77
C GLN A 59 5.95 -21.59 22.20
N ALA A 60 6.62 -22.44 21.43
CA ALA A 60 6.07 -23.67 20.86
C ALA A 60 5.82 -24.74 21.93
#